data_AF-A0A7X2G5P0-F1
#
_entry.id   AF-A0A7X2G5P0-F1
#
_cell.length_a   1.000
_cell.length_b   1.000
_cell.length_c   1.000
_cell.angle_alpha   90.00
_cell.angle_beta   90.00
_cell.angle_gamma   90.00
#
_symmetry.space_group_name_H-M   'P 1'
#
loop_
_entity.id
_entity.type
_entity.pdbx_description
1 polymer ?
#
loop_
_entity_poly.entity_id
_entity_poly.type
_entity_poly.pdbx_seq_one_letter_code
_entity_poly.pdbx_strand_id
1 'polypeptide(L)'
;MNKNELLEYIDNNSTAITIFKDKVRTEQEAKNKKRQPAKRWNEAKIERTVDKFTDDFIGNVYDKLYKGMKANRNTSSEEWIVFIETNEILDDLEESVSMMEIGED
;
A
#
# COMPACT_ATOMS: atom_id res chain seq x y z
N MET A 1 11.09 -11.04 7.25
CA MET A 1 9.87 -10.21 7.23
C MET A 1 8.80 -10.85 6.34
N ASN A 2 7.55 -10.91 6.79
CA ASN A 2 6.38 -11.29 5.99
C ASN A 2 5.59 -10.03 5.52
N LYS A 3 4.52 -10.21 4.73
CA LYS A 3 3.74 -9.07 4.19
C LYS A 3 3.15 -8.14 5.25
N ASN A 4 2.65 -8.70 6.35
CA ASN A 4 2.06 -7.90 7.43
C ASN A 4 3.14 -7.14 8.21
N GLU A 5 4.27 -7.79 8.48
CA GLU A 5 5.41 -7.14 9.12
C GLU A 5 5.98 -6.01 8.23
N LEU A 6 5.99 -6.19 6.91
CA LEU A 6 6.38 -5.14 5.97
C LEU A 6 5.37 -3.99 5.95
N LEU A 7 4.07 -4.28 5.95
CA LEU A 7 3.03 -3.26 6.04
C LEU A 7 3.21 -2.41 7.30
N GLU A 8 3.35 -3.06 8.45
CA GLU A 8 3.54 -2.40 9.74
C GLU A 8 4.84 -1.59 9.77
N TYR A 9 5.93 -2.12 9.21
CA TYR A 9 7.19 -1.40 9.12
C TYR A 9 7.06 -0.14 8.26
N ILE A 10 6.45 -0.22 7.07
CA ILE A 10 6.26 0.96 6.21
C ILE A 10 5.33 1.96 6.90
N ASP A 11 4.20 1.54 7.47
CA ASP A 11 3.23 2.44 8.11
C ASP A 11 3.81 3.19 9.32
N ASN A 12 4.75 2.57 10.05
CA ASN A 12 5.42 3.20 11.20
C ASN A 12 6.57 4.15 10.80
N ASN A 13 7.16 3.97 9.61
CA ASN A 13 8.38 4.68 9.21
C ASN A 13 8.19 5.57 7.98
N SER A 14 7.00 5.58 7.38
CA SER A 14 6.69 6.29 6.14
C SER A 14 5.21 6.65 6.06
N THR A 15 4.92 7.73 5.34
CA THR A 15 3.55 8.16 5.02
C THR A 15 2.98 7.45 3.78
N ALA A 16 3.76 6.63 3.08
CA ALA A 16 3.35 6.01 1.80
C ALA A 16 2.03 5.23 1.90
N ILE A 17 1.83 4.43 2.95
CA ILE A 17 0.59 3.67 3.14
C ILE A 17 -0.60 4.59 3.39
N THR A 18 -0.41 5.62 4.21
CA THR A 18 -1.44 6.63 4.49
C THR A 18 -1.84 7.37 3.22
N ILE A 19 -0.88 7.87 2.45
CA ILE A 19 -1.14 8.57 1.18
C ILE A 19 -1.86 7.64 0.19
N PHE A 20 -1.43 6.38 0.08
CA PHE A 20 -2.07 5.41 -0.81
C PHE A 20 -3.53 5.17 -0.42
N LYS A 21 -3.80 4.91 0.87
CA LYS A 21 -5.15 4.71 1.39
C LYS A 21 -6.05 5.91 1.13
N ASP A 22 -5.56 7.12 1.36
CA ASP A 22 -6.31 8.35 1.16
C ASP A 22 -6.67 8.59 -0.31
N LYS A 23 -5.73 8.32 -1.23
CA LYS A 23 -6.00 8.38 -2.67
C LYS A 23 -7.05 7.36 -3.09
N VAL A 24 -6.93 6.11 -2.64
CA VAL A 24 -7.93 5.07 -2.95
C VAL A 24 -9.30 5.44 -2.38
N ARG A 25 -9.36 5.90 -1.13
CA ARG A 25 -10.61 6.31 -0.49
C ARG A 25 -11.28 7.44 -1.26
N THR A 26 -10.53 8.49 -1.59
CA THR A 26 -11.02 9.64 -2.36
C THR A 26 -11.62 9.20 -3.69
N GLU A 27 -10.95 8.28 -4.39
CA GLU A 27 -11.44 7.76 -5.67
C GLU A 27 -12.70 6.88 -5.49
N GLN A 28 -12.72 6.01 -4.48
CA GLN A 28 -13.90 5.19 -4.19
C GLN A 28 -15.11 6.02 -3.77
N GLU A 29 -14.90 7.10 -3.01
CA GLU A 29 -15.95 8.06 -2.67
C GLU A 29 -16.46 8.80 -3.91
N ALA A 30 -15.58 9.22 -4.81
CA ALA A 30 -15.96 9.87 -6.06
C ALA A 30 -16.82 8.93 -6.93
N LYS A 31 -16.39 7.67 -7.10
CA LYS A 31 -17.17 6.61 -7.77
C LYS A 31 -18.50 6.36 -7.05
N ASN A 32 -18.51 6.35 -5.72
CA ASN A 32 -19.71 6.12 -4.93
C ASN A 32 -20.74 7.25 -5.09
N LYS A 33 -20.29 8.51 -5.15
CA LYS A 33 -21.17 9.68 -5.38
C LYS A 33 -21.91 9.60 -6.71
N LYS A 34 -21.27 9.04 -7.76
CA LYS A 34 -21.88 8.80 -9.09
C LYS A 34 -22.95 7.70 -9.08
N ARG A 35 -23.04 6.85 -8.05
CA ARG A 35 -24.07 5.79 -7.95
C ARG A 35 -25.44 6.38 -7.64
N GLN A 36 -26.49 5.68 -8.09
CA GLN A 36 -27.87 5.94 -7.67
C GLN A 36 -27.96 6.02 -6.13
N PRO A 37 -28.70 6.97 -5.54
CA PRO A 37 -28.72 7.17 -4.09
C PRO A 37 -28.97 5.88 -3.29
N ALA A 38 -29.92 5.05 -3.74
CA ALA A 38 -30.26 3.77 -3.11
C ALA A 38 -29.19 2.66 -3.28
N LYS A 39 -28.15 2.89 -4.08
CA LYS A 39 -27.05 1.95 -4.37
C LYS A 39 -25.70 2.44 -3.87
N ARG A 40 -25.65 3.61 -3.23
CA ARG A 40 -24.43 4.14 -2.62
C ARG A 40 -23.97 3.21 -1.49
N TRP A 41 -22.68 2.95 -1.46
CA TRP A 41 -22.00 2.24 -0.40
C TRP A 41 -21.95 3.12 0.84
N ASN A 42 -22.01 2.47 2.00
CA ASN A 42 -21.70 3.09 3.28
C ASN A 42 -20.18 3.10 3.51
N GLU A 43 -19.76 3.82 4.55
CA GLU A 43 -18.36 3.98 4.92
C GLU A 43 -17.64 2.63 5.10
N ALA A 44 -18.25 1.71 5.85
CA ALA A 44 -17.65 0.39 6.09
C ALA A 44 -17.36 -0.40 4.80
N LYS A 45 -18.16 -0.20 3.74
CA LYS A 45 -17.91 -0.86 2.45
C LYS A 45 -16.83 -0.15 1.63
N ILE A 46 -16.70 1.16 1.76
CA ILE A 46 -15.58 1.93 1.18
C ILE A 46 -14.28 1.49 1.85
N GLU A 47 -14.21 1.47 3.18
CA GLU A 47 -13.01 1.07 3.90
C GLU A 47 -12.58 -0.37 3.59
N ARG A 48 -13.52 -1.32 3.52
CA ARG A 48 -13.19 -2.70 3.06
C ARG A 48 -12.60 -2.75 1.65
N THR A 49 -12.98 -1.80 0.80
CA THR A 49 -12.42 -1.69 -0.55
C THR A 49 -11.01 -1.10 -0.46
N VAL A 50 -10.80 -0.06 0.35
CA VAL A 50 -9.47 0.53 0.62
C VAL A 50 -8.51 -0.52 1.18
N ASP A 51 -8.94 -1.34 2.13
CA ASP A 51 -8.15 -2.44 2.70
C ASP A 51 -7.72 -3.43 1.63
N LYS A 52 -8.66 -3.86 0.76
CA LYS A 52 -8.34 -4.77 -0.35
C LYS A 52 -7.29 -4.19 -1.30
N PHE A 53 -7.42 -2.91 -1.68
CA PHE A 53 -6.41 -2.24 -2.51
C PHE A 53 -5.07 -2.14 -1.80
N THR A 54 -5.07 -1.92 -0.48
CA THR A 54 -3.85 -1.88 0.34
C THR A 54 -3.17 -3.25 0.38
N ASP A 55 -3.93 -4.33 0.53
CA ASP A 55 -3.42 -5.72 0.50
C ASP A 55 -2.77 -6.06 -0.84
N ASP A 56 -3.40 -5.67 -1.95
CA ASP A 56 -2.86 -5.86 -3.30
C ASP A 56 -1.59 -5.02 -3.50
N PHE A 57 -1.59 -3.76 -3.03
CA PHE A 57 -0.43 -2.87 -3.09
C PHE A 57 0.76 -3.41 -2.31
N ILE A 58 0.57 -3.76 -1.03
CA ILE A 58 1.66 -4.30 -0.20
C ILE A 58 2.14 -5.65 -0.71
N GLY A 59 1.26 -6.46 -1.29
CA GLY A 59 1.64 -7.69 -1.99
C GLY A 59 2.64 -7.43 -3.11
N ASN A 60 2.38 -6.43 -3.94
CA ASN A 60 3.28 -6.04 -5.03
C ASN A 60 4.61 -5.45 -4.54
N VAL A 61 4.58 -4.61 -3.50
CA VAL A 61 5.80 -4.05 -2.89
C VAL A 61 6.65 -5.18 -2.30
N TYR A 62 6.04 -6.07 -1.53
CA TYR A 62 6.70 -7.24 -0.95
C TYR A 62 7.37 -8.09 -2.02
N ASP A 63 6.67 -8.43 -3.11
CA ASP A 63 7.21 -9.31 -4.15
C ASP A 63 8.40 -8.66 -4.89
N LYS A 64 8.38 -7.32 -5.08
CA LYS A 64 9.51 -6.58 -5.66
C LYS A 64 10.72 -6.59 -4.74
N LEU A 65 10.53 -6.27 -3.46
CA LEU A 65 11.63 -6.26 -2.47
C LEU A 65 12.21 -7.66 -2.27
N TYR A 66 11.34 -8.67 -2.11
CA TYR A 66 11.73 -10.07 -1.97
C TYR A 66 12.65 -10.51 -3.12
N LYS A 67 12.31 -10.15 -4.37
CA LYS A 67 13.14 -10.42 -5.54
C LYS A 67 14.42 -9.58 -5.55
N GLY A 68 14.33 -8.28 -5.29
CA GLY A 68 15.45 -7.34 -5.32
C GLY A 68 16.57 -7.71 -4.35
N MET A 69 16.21 -8.05 -3.12
CA MET A 69 17.18 -8.48 -2.10
C MET A 69 17.55 -9.97 -2.20
N LYS A 70 16.95 -10.72 -3.14
CA LYS A 70 17.09 -12.19 -3.27
C LYS A 70 16.76 -12.92 -1.96
N ALA A 71 15.67 -12.49 -1.32
CA ALA A 71 15.22 -13.06 -0.07
C ALA A 71 14.88 -14.56 -0.21
N ASN A 72 15.01 -15.27 0.89
CA ASN A 72 14.58 -16.65 1.04
C ASN A 72 14.02 -16.88 2.46
N ARG A 73 13.67 -18.12 2.79
CA ARG A 73 13.07 -18.47 4.10
C ARG A 73 13.96 -18.16 5.32
N ASN A 74 15.27 -17.99 5.11
CA ASN A 74 16.23 -17.68 6.17
C ASN A 74 16.56 -16.18 6.26
N THR A 75 16.03 -15.36 5.35
CA THR A 75 16.26 -13.91 5.37
C THR A 75 15.56 -13.30 6.57
N SER A 76 16.36 -12.80 7.52
CA SER A 76 15.92 -12.20 8.77
C SER A 76 15.24 -10.85 8.54
N SER A 77 14.38 -10.41 9.47
CA SER A 77 13.77 -9.08 9.36
C SER A 77 14.79 -7.95 9.43
N GLU A 78 15.93 -8.14 10.09
CA GLU A 78 17.03 -7.18 10.10
C GLU A 78 17.62 -6.98 8.69
N GLU A 79 17.84 -8.05 7.93
CA GLU A 79 18.31 -7.95 6.54
C GLU A 79 17.32 -7.20 5.64
N TRP A 80 16.01 -7.30 5.92
CA TRP A 80 15.00 -6.50 5.21
C TRP A 80 15.11 -5.02 5.55
N ILE A 81 15.23 -4.70 6.84
CA ILE A 81 15.36 -3.32 7.33
C ILE A 81 16.61 -2.68 6.74
N VAL A 82 17.77 -3.33 6.86
CA VAL A 82 19.04 -2.86 6.28
C VAL A 82 18.91 -2.62 4.77
N PHE A 83 18.25 -3.53 4.04
CA PHE A 83 18.04 -3.35 2.60
C PHE A 83 17.14 -2.15 2.29
N ILE A 84 16.04 -1.96 3.04
CA ILE A 84 15.12 -0.84 2.86
C ILE A 84 15.82 0.49 3.13
N GLU A 85 16.56 0.59 4.23
CA GLU A 85 17.28 1.81 4.63
C GLU A 85 18.44 2.13 3.67
N THR A 86 19.24 1.12 3.29
CA THR A 86 20.42 1.33 2.41
C THR A 86 20.02 1.80 1.01
N ASN A 87 18.84 1.42 0.54
CA ASN A 87 18.35 1.76 -0.80
C ASN A 87 17.29 2.87 -0.78
N GLU A 88 17.11 3.58 0.35
CA GLU A 88 16.16 4.71 0.48
C GLU A 88 14.74 4.36 -0.02
N ILE A 89 14.33 3.09 0.16
CA ILE A 89 13.11 2.55 -0.46
C ILE A 89 11.86 3.25 0.01
N LEU A 90 11.82 3.71 1.27
CA LEU A 90 10.65 4.41 1.80
C LEU A 90 10.45 5.76 1.11
N ASP A 91 11.52 6.52 0.88
CA ASP A 91 11.47 7.82 0.20
C ASP A 91 11.02 7.65 -1.26
N ASP A 92 11.61 6.68 -1.96
CA ASP A 92 11.21 6.32 -3.33
C ASP A 92 9.73 5.88 -3.41
N LEU A 93 9.27 5.15 -2.39
CA LEU A 93 7.89 4.68 -2.31
C LEU A 93 6.92 5.83 -2.03
N GLU A 94 7.27 6.77 -1.14
CA GLU A 94 6.50 7.98 -0.88
C GLU A 94 6.35 8.84 -2.14
N GLU A 95 7.46 9.08 -2.85
CA GLU A 95 7.45 9.82 -4.09
C GLU A 95 6.55 9.13 -5.12
N SER A 96 6.76 7.82 -5.32
CA SER A 96 5.99 7.00 -6.26
C SER A 96 4.48 7.04 -5.96
N VAL A 97 4.09 6.89 -4.69
CA VAL A 97 2.68 6.92 -4.27
C VAL A 97 2.12 8.34 -4.39
N SER A 98 2.89 9.38 -4.08
CA SER A 98 2.44 10.78 -4.21
C SER A 98 2.04 11.13 -5.65
N MET A 99 2.80 10.61 -6.62
CA MET A 99 2.57 10.81 -8.06
C MET A 99 1.56 9.82 -8.66
N MET A 100 1.23 8.75 -7.93
CA MET A 100 0.29 7.74 -8.39
C MET A 100 -1.13 8.30 -8.52
N GLU A 101 -1.79 7.98 -9.62
CA GLU A 101 -3.22 8.17 -9.83
C GLU A 101 -3.96 6.84 -9.67
N ILE A 102 -5.03 6.82 -8.89
CA ILE A 102 -5.87 5.62 -8.72
C ILE A 102 -6.92 5.63 -9.84
N GLY A 103 -6.69 4.83 -10.87
CA GLY A 103 -7.53 4.80 -12.08
C GLY A 103 -8.93 4.20 -11.90
N GLU A 104 -9.84 4.64 -12.79
CA GLU A 104 -11.05 3.91 -13.21
C GLU A 104 -10.62 2.78 -14.16
N ASP A 105 -10.59 1.53 -13.68
CA ASP A 105 -10.85 0.38 -14.58
C ASP A 105 -12.25 0.54 -15.21
#